data_AF-A0A1B7UMD8-F1
#
_entry.id   AF-A0A1B7UMD8-F1
#
_cell.length_a   1.000
_cell.length_b   1.000
_cell.length_c   1.000
_cell.angle_alpha   90.00
_cell.angle_beta   90.00
_cell.angle_gamma   90.00
#
_symmetry.space_group_name_H-M   'P 1'
#
loop_
_entity.id
_entity.type
_entity.pdbx_description
1 polymer ?
#
loop_
_entity_poly.entity_id
_entity_poly.type
_entity_poly.pdbx_seq_one_letter_code
_entity_poly.pdbx_strand_id
1 'polypeptide(L)'
;MLKESTALLQLYQYLDRFYQQVKSPPDGDKLPLIAEQIAVQLAKICQQQPILAFSQLALTPVNTMYISQLAMKQSVLLSALATAGDWPSTVLEELLAGNLFRLTGIVHQLSQTTPASQEQALQLSQQAGLYTLKAFGADFQHRHWRQLLTDSSVSKQPKSTTQRVPYAAALMFCNDLSLQITPGLTKTVPGLELVIQQLMHKPANPEQRHFAGQLAKLGRTLLLAGRFCSDTIGEVALIITAEPALSGHIFDLTSKKLQPHPIELTESSLKLLPPRLLPSSQWLDLFVTAAREQTVLPPLAIAEIQQLNPNHPVRKQVAWLEQHPQLSSHLLQQAGKRTRKGLQIESLSHAVALIGADQLPQILRQGWLQQQSQLCRQPYQSWFSQLELCLANAWQLLAEHTNSVVLSATDAELLAGCFVLPLQQDERCRYLPLQATLDKPSPLLQFSYQMCWQQTDYPRQVSQSVAAVGLPMMWQDGALYYRQLVEIQNNYTQQQCARLLIALGWMMTEAVFFGVNVKPEITENTYKNARHALDLPLFPWHEWLQQLSARCGCYYPIQPGM
;
A
#
# COMPACT_ATOMS: atom_id res chain seq x y z
N MET A 1 29.27 -10.70 -8.92
CA MET A 1 28.95 -9.86 -10.09
C MET A 1 28.47 -10.69 -11.29
N LEU A 2 29.08 -11.83 -11.67
CA LEU A 2 28.53 -12.73 -12.72
C LEU A 2 27.31 -13.57 -12.28
N LYS A 3 26.91 -13.51 -11.00
CA LYS A 3 25.87 -14.39 -10.43
C LYS A 3 24.48 -13.81 -10.67
N GLU A 4 24.33 -12.49 -10.66
CA GLU A 4 23.03 -11.82 -10.73
C GLU A 4 22.41 -11.86 -12.14
N SER A 5 23.21 -11.63 -13.19
CA SER A 5 22.80 -11.79 -14.59
C SER A 5 22.41 -13.23 -14.91
N THR A 6 23.20 -14.20 -14.41
CA THR A 6 22.90 -15.63 -14.52
C THR A 6 21.59 -15.98 -13.81
N ALA A 7 21.35 -15.42 -12.62
CA ALA A 7 20.10 -15.63 -11.88
C ALA A 7 18.88 -15.08 -12.65
N LEU A 8 18.99 -13.90 -13.28
CA LEU A 8 17.93 -13.36 -14.13
C LEU A 8 17.63 -14.27 -15.34
N LEU A 9 18.66 -14.83 -15.99
CA LEU A 9 18.46 -15.77 -17.09
C LEU A 9 17.83 -17.08 -16.62
N GLN A 10 18.20 -17.57 -15.44
CA GLN A 10 17.55 -18.71 -14.81
C GLN A 10 16.08 -18.43 -14.52
N LEU A 11 15.71 -17.21 -14.13
CA LEU A 11 14.29 -16.82 -13.97
C LEU A 11 13.52 -16.92 -15.27
N TYR A 12 14.07 -16.44 -16.39
CA TYR A 12 13.42 -16.64 -17.70
C TYR A 12 13.22 -18.12 -18.02
N GLN A 13 14.22 -18.97 -17.76
CA GLN A 13 14.11 -20.41 -17.97
C GLN A 13 13.08 -21.07 -17.04
N TYR A 14 13.00 -20.63 -15.78
CA TYR A 14 11.99 -21.11 -14.84
C TYR A 14 10.58 -20.67 -15.25
N LEU A 15 10.40 -19.44 -15.73
CA LEU A 15 9.13 -18.96 -16.30
C LEU A 15 8.72 -19.78 -17.54
N ASP A 16 9.65 -20.03 -18.46
CA ASP A 16 9.37 -20.86 -19.64
C ASP A 16 8.93 -22.27 -19.24
N ARG A 17 9.63 -22.91 -18.29
CA ARG A 17 9.25 -24.23 -17.76
C ARG A 17 7.89 -24.19 -17.06
N PHE A 18 7.64 -23.18 -16.24
CA PHE A 18 6.37 -22.98 -15.54
C PHE A 18 5.20 -22.90 -16.53
N TYR A 19 5.30 -22.05 -17.55
CA TYR A 19 4.24 -21.92 -18.56
C TYR A 19 4.15 -23.11 -19.52
N GLN A 20 5.23 -23.84 -19.76
CA GLN A 20 5.18 -25.13 -20.47
C GLN A 20 4.42 -26.19 -19.68
N GLN A 21 4.59 -26.26 -18.36
CA GLN A 21 3.90 -27.22 -17.49
C GLN A 21 2.38 -27.00 -17.50
N VAL A 22 1.90 -25.77 -17.71
CA VAL A 22 0.45 -25.50 -17.83
C VAL A 22 -0.19 -26.23 -19.02
N LYS A 23 0.58 -26.56 -20.07
CA LYS A 23 0.05 -27.25 -21.26
C LYS A 23 -0.31 -28.72 -21.00
N SER A 24 0.11 -29.28 -19.87
CA SER A 24 -0.19 -30.65 -19.44
C SER A 24 -0.67 -30.59 -17.99
N PRO A 25 -1.94 -30.88 -17.67
CA PRO A 25 -2.55 -30.50 -16.38
C PRO A 25 -1.73 -31.03 -15.20
N PRO A 26 -1.02 -30.18 -14.45
CA PRO A 26 -0.40 -30.59 -13.20
C PRO A 26 -1.49 -30.73 -12.12
N ASP A 27 -1.19 -31.45 -11.04
CA ASP A 27 -1.97 -31.35 -9.81
C ASP A 27 -2.19 -29.86 -9.49
N GLY A 28 -3.46 -29.42 -9.41
CA GLY A 28 -3.83 -28.01 -9.33
C GLY A 28 -3.17 -27.23 -8.18
N ASP A 29 -2.69 -27.94 -7.15
CA ASP A 29 -2.05 -27.38 -5.97
C ASP A 29 -0.56 -27.02 -6.16
N LYS A 30 0.12 -27.56 -7.17
CA LYS A 30 1.57 -27.35 -7.35
C LYS A 30 1.91 -26.02 -8.04
N LEU A 31 1.07 -25.57 -8.98
CA LEU A 31 1.36 -24.37 -9.76
C LEU A 31 1.35 -23.07 -8.94
N PRO A 32 0.43 -22.86 -7.98
CA PRO A 32 0.49 -21.69 -7.08
C PRO A 32 1.81 -21.63 -6.30
N LEU A 33 2.25 -22.76 -5.75
CA LEU A 33 3.51 -22.85 -5.00
C LEU A 33 4.73 -22.54 -5.87
N ILE A 34 4.74 -23.01 -7.12
CA ILE A 34 5.83 -22.67 -8.07
C ILE A 34 5.80 -21.17 -8.39
N ALA A 35 4.60 -20.58 -8.57
CA ALA A 35 4.47 -19.15 -8.81
C ALA A 35 5.00 -18.32 -7.62
N GLU A 36 4.72 -18.73 -6.38
CA GLU A 36 5.27 -18.11 -5.15
C GLU A 36 6.79 -18.20 -5.12
N GLN A 37 7.37 -19.37 -5.42
CA GLN A 37 8.83 -19.55 -5.44
C GLN A 37 9.52 -18.67 -6.48
N ILE A 38 8.96 -18.55 -7.69
CA ILE A 38 9.49 -17.67 -8.74
C ILE A 38 9.33 -16.21 -8.32
N ALA A 39 8.20 -15.84 -7.71
CA ALA A 39 7.91 -14.48 -7.26
C ALA A 39 8.91 -13.98 -6.22
N VAL A 40 9.29 -14.80 -5.23
CA VAL A 40 10.31 -14.45 -4.22
C VAL A 40 11.65 -14.12 -4.88
N GLN A 41 12.08 -14.92 -5.86
CA GLN A 41 13.33 -14.67 -6.57
C GLN A 41 13.26 -13.41 -7.45
N LEU A 42 12.12 -13.17 -8.11
CA LEU A 42 11.87 -11.95 -8.87
C LEU A 42 11.91 -10.69 -7.98
N ALA A 43 11.19 -10.72 -6.85
CA ALA A 43 11.17 -9.63 -5.88
C ALA A 43 12.58 -9.30 -5.40
N LYS A 44 13.36 -10.33 -5.07
CA LYS A 44 14.76 -10.19 -4.65
C LYS A 44 15.62 -9.52 -5.71
N ILE A 45 15.56 -9.95 -6.97
CA ILE A 45 16.34 -9.32 -8.06
C ILE A 45 15.90 -7.87 -8.26
N CYS A 46 14.60 -7.59 -8.28
CA CYS A 46 14.11 -6.22 -8.49
C CYS A 46 14.52 -5.27 -7.37
N GLN A 47 14.59 -5.74 -6.12
CA GLN A 47 15.00 -4.94 -4.97
C GLN A 47 16.53 -4.76 -4.90
N GLN A 48 17.31 -5.81 -5.16
CA GLN A 48 18.77 -5.80 -5.02
C GLN A 48 19.49 -5.21 -6.23
N GLN A 49 18.91 -5.40 -7.42
CA GLN A 49 19.49 -5.00 -8.71
C GLN A 49 18.45 -4.27 -9.59
N PRO A 50 17.97 -3.09 -9.16
CA PRO A 50 16.88 -2.38 -9.83
C PRO A 50 17.22 -2.00 -11.28
N ILE A 51 18.46 -1.60 -11.57
CA ILE A 51 18.88 -1.24 -12.93
C ILE A 51 18.84 -2.46 -13.86
N LEU A 52 19.33 -3.61 -13.40
CA LEU A 52 19.23 -4.87 -14.14
C LEU A 52 17.76 -5.23 -14.41
N ALA A 53 16.88 -5.10 -13.42
CA ALA A 53 15.45 -5.34 -13.59
C ALA A 53 14.81 -4.36 -14.59
N PHE A 54 15.05 -3.06 -14.44
CA PHE A 54 14.50 -2.02 -15.33
C PHE A 54 14.96 -2.18 -16.77
N SER A 55 16.19 -2.62 -17.00
CA SER A 55 16.68 -2.91 -18.35
C SER A 55 15.83 -3.95 -19.09
N GLN A 56 15.10 -4.83 -18.38
CA GLN A 56 14.20 -5.82 -19.00
C GLN A 56 12.95 -5.21 -19.64
N LEU A 57 12.63 -3.95 -19.31
CA LEU A 57 11.54 -3.21 -19.96
C LEU A 57 11.92 -2.85 -21.40
N ALA A 58 13.21 -2.65 -21.69
CA ALA A 58 13.74 -2.30 -23.00
C ALA A 58 14.40 -3.48 -23.73
N LEU A 59 15.12 -4.34 -23.00
CA LEU A 59 15.86 -5.49 -23.52
C LEU A 59 15.16 -6.78 -23.15
N THR A 60 15.17 -7.76 -24.04
CA THR A 60 14.58 -9.07 -23.75
C THR A 60 15.38 -10.18 -24.43
N PRO A 61 15.65 -11.31 -23.78
CA PRO A 61 16.37 -12.42 -24.42
C PRO A 61 15.54 -13.07 -25.56
N VAL A 62 16.13 -13.27 -26.74
CA VAL A 62 15.44 -13.81 -27.94
C VAL A 62 14.82 -15.20 -27.71
N ASN A 63 15.48 -16.08 -26.96
CA ASN A 63 15.09 -17.50 -26.85
C ASN A 63 14.08 -17.77 -25.71
N THR A 64 13.18 -16.84 -25.44
CA THR A 64 12.20 -16.93 -24.34
C THR A 64 10.77 -16.89 -24.86
N MET A 65 9.83 -17.55 -24.19
CA MET A 65 8.43 -17.51 -24.61
C MET A 65 7.85 -16.11 -24.44
N TYR A 66 6.98 -15.69 -25.38
CA TYR A 66 6.32 -14.39 -25.30
C TYR A 66 5.59 -14.16 -23.97
N ILE A 67 4.91 -15.18 -23.43
CA ILE A 67 4.24 -15.10 -22.12
C ILE A 67 5.23 -14.87 -20.97
N SER A 68 6.43 -15.46 -21.02
CA SER A 68 7.48 -15.25 -20.03
C SER A 68 8.09 -13.85 -20.11
N GLN A 69 8.22 -13.31 -21.33
CA GLN A 69 8.64 -11.92 -21.55
C GLN A 69 7.63 -10.95 -20.96
N LEU A 70 6.34 -11.19 -21.22
CA LEU A 70 5.26 -10.42 -20.67
C LEU A 70 5.25 -10.47 -19.13
N ALA A 71 5.34 -11.68 -18.57
CA ALA A 71 5.39 -11.92 -17.14
C ALA A 71 6.57 -11.18 -16.47
N MET A 72 7.76 -11.22 -17.08
CA MET A 72 8.93 -10.51 -16.57
C MET A 72 8.70 -8.99 -16.58
N LYS A 73 8.23 -8.42 -17.69
CA LYS A 73 7.97 -6.98 -17.78
C LYS A 73 6.89 -6.52 -16.81
N GLN A 74 5.81 -7.28 -16.66
CA GLN A 74 4.78 -7.02 -15.64
C GLN A 74 5.37 -7.05 -14.24
N SER A 75 6.23 -8.02 -13.94
CA SER A 75 6.88 -8.17 -12.63
C SER A 75 7.80 -7.00 -12.31
N VAL A 76 8.56 -6.52 -13.30
CA VAL A 76 9.43 -5.34 -13.14
C VAL A 76 8.59 -4.08 -12.92
N LEU A 77 7.51 -3.89 -13.70
CA LEU A 77 6.61 -2.74 -13.54
C LEU A 77 5.90 -2.75 -12.16
N LEU A 78 5.44 -3.92 -11.70
CA LEU A 78 4.83 -4.08 -10.38
C LEU A 78 5.84 -3.79 -9.26
N SER A 79 7.08 -4.27 -9.40
CA SER A 79 8.16 -3.99 -8.44
C SER A 79 8.54 -2.51 -8.41
N ALA A 80 8.51 -1.84 -9.57
CA ALA A 80 8.70 -0.40 -9.68
C ALA A 80 7.56 0.36 -8.97
N LEU A 81 6.29 0.00 -9.21
CA LEU A 81 5.15 0.57 -8.49
C LEU A 81 5.23 0.34 -6.98
N ALA A 82 5.59 -0.87 -6.55
CA ALA A 82 5.78 -1.20 -5.14
C ALA A 82 6.87 -0.35 -4.49
N THR A 83 7.97 -0.09 -5.20
CA THR A 83 9.05 0.78 -4.74
C THR A 83 8.59 2.24 -4.64
N ALA A 84 7.88 2.75 -5.65
CA ALA A 84 7.37 4.12 -5.64
C ALA A 84 6.25 4.36 -4.60
N GLY A 85 5.48 3.30 -4.29
CA GLY A 85 4.38 3.33 -3.34
C GLY A 85 4.72 2.85 -1.92
N ASP A 86 5.99 2.51 -1.64
CA ASP A 86 6.45 1.91 -0.38
C ASP A 86 5.62 0.69 0.05
N TRP A 87 5.30 -0.22 -0.87
CA TRP A 87 4.53 -1.41 -0.54
C TRP A 87 5.36 -2.40 0.29
N PRO A 88 4.74 -3.13 1.24
CA PRO A 88 5.41 -4.21 1.96
C PRO A 88 5.95 -5.27 1.00
N SER A 89 7.11 -5.88 1.34
CA SER A 89 7.72 -6.93 0.51
C SER A 89 6.80 -8.14 0.33
N THR A 90 6.07 -8.53 1.39
CA THR A 90 5.09 -9.62 1.35
C THR A 90 3.98 -9.36 0.33
N VAL A 91 3.49 -8.12 0.26
CA VAL A 91 2.50 -7.70 -0.75
C VAL A 91 3.08 -7.80 -2.15
N LEU A 92 4.33 -7.33 -2.36
CA LEU A 92 4.97 -7.46 -3.66
C LEU A 92 5.09 -8.93 -4.09
N GLU A 93 5.59 -9.80 -3.22
CA GLU A 93 5.74 -11.24 -3.49
C GLU A 93 4.40 -11.89 -3.86
N GLU A 94 3.35 -11.60 -3.10
CA GLU A 94 2.00 -12.11 -3.39
C GLU A 94 1.43 -11.58 -4.71
N LEU A 95 1.63 -10.29 -5.02
CA LEU A 95 1.16 -9.70 -6.28
C LEU A 95 1.93 -10.26 -7.48
N LEU A 96 3.24 -10.48 -7.34
CA LEU A 96 4.05 -11.13 -8.37
C LEU A 96 3.56 -12.57 -8.57
N ALA A 97 3.39 -13.35 -7.51
CA ALA A 97 2.91 -14.74 -7.59
C ALA A 97 1.52 -14.82 -8.24
N GLY A 98 0.59 -13.98 -7.78
CA GLY A 98 -0.74 -13.83 -8.35
C GLY A 98 -0.70 -13.42 -9.83
N ASN A 99 0.20 -12.53 -10.22
CA ASN A 99 0.38 -12.12 -11.62
C ASN A 99 0.93 -13.25 -12.51
N LEU A 100 1.94 -13.98 -12.04
CA LEU A 100 2.49 -15.14 -12.77
C LEU A 100 1.41 -16.20 -12.97
N PHE A 101 0.67 -16.51 -11.91
CA PHE A 101 -0.43 -17.47 -11.94
C PHE A 101 -1.59 -17.01 -12.82
N ARG A 102 -1.94 -15.72 -12.81
CA ARG A 102 -2.98 -15.09 -13.66
C ARG A 102 -2.77 -15.36 -15.15
N LEU A 103 -1.52 -15.43 -15.59
CA LEU A 103 -1.18 -15.64 -17.01
C LEU A 103 -1.33 -17.09 -17.47
N THR A 104 -1.43 -18.06 -16.55
CA THR A 104 -1.50 -19.49 -16.88
C THR A 104 -2.72 -19.82 -17.74
N GLY A 105 -3.88 -19.24 -17.45
CA GLY A 105 -5.13 -19.50 -18.18
C GLY A 105 -5.13 -19.09 -19.65
N ILE A 106 -4.18 -18.26 -20.09
CA ILE A 106 -4.11 -17.77 -21.47
C ILE A 106 -2.88 -18.24 -22.24
N VAL A 107 -2.00 -19.05 -21.63
CA VAL A 107 -0.73 -19.48 -22.25
C VAL A 107 -0.95 -20.07 -23.65
N HIS A 108 -1.91 -20.98 -23.77
CA HIS A 108 -2.20 -21.66 -25.04
C HIS A 108 -2.71 -20.67 -26.11
N GLN A 109 -3.72 -19.87 -25.78
CA GLN A 109 -4.35 -18.93 -26.70
C GLN A 109 -3.36 -17.83 -27.13
N LEU A 110 -2.59 -17.30 -26.18
CA LEU A 110 -1.60 -16.26 -26.46
C LEU A 110 -0.48 -16.80 -27.36
N SER A 111 -0.07 -18.05 -27.19
CA SER A 111 0.96 -18.67 -28.06
C SER A 111 0.53 -18.82 -29.53
N GLN A 112 -0.77 -18.72 -29.83
CA GLN A 112 -1.33 -18.78 -31.17
C GLN A 112 -1.56 -17.39 -31.80
N THR A 113 -1.37 -16.32 -31.02
CA THR A 113 -1.58 -14.96 -31.52
C THR A 113 -0.48 -14.54 -32.49
N THR A 114 -0.87 -13.80 -33.53
CA THR A 114 0.05 -13.24 -34.53
C THR A 114 0.10 -11.72 -34.39
N PRO A 115 1.06 -11.03 -35.04
CA PRO A 115 1.09 -9.57 -35.02
C PRO A 115 -0.18 -8.89 -35.54
N ALA A 116 -0.97 -9.56 -36.38
CA ALA A 116 -2.25 -9.06 -36.88
C ALA A 116 -3.38 -9.16 -35.82
N SER A 117 -3.14 -9.87 -34.71
CA SER A 117 -4.13 -10.19 -33.67
C SER A 117 -3.89 -9.39 -32.37
N GLN A 118 -3.29 -8.19 -32.45
CA GLN A 118 -2.90 -7.41 -31.27
C GLN A 118 -4.08 -7.10 -30.35
N GLU A 119 -5.23 -6.69 -30.90
CA GLU A 119 -6.44 -6.42 -30.11
C GLU A 119 -6.95 -7.67 -29.39
N GLN A 120 -6.87 -8.82 -30.05
CA GLN A 120 -7.23 -10.11 -29.46
C GLN A 120 -6.29 -10.47 -28.29
N ALA A 121 -4.98 -10.26 -28.46
CA ALA A 121 -4.01 -10.49 -27.40
C ALA A 121 -4.25 -9.57 -26.20
N LEU A 122 -4.60 -8.30 -26.43
CA LEU A 122 -4.99 -7.36 -25.38
C LEU A 122 -6.23 -7.87 -24.63
N GLN A 123 -7.31 -8.21 -25.34
CA GLN A 123 -8.54 -8.73 -24.74
C GLN A 123 -8.30 -10.02 -23.92
N LEU A 124 -7.50 -10.95 -24.46
CA LEU A 124 -7.12 -12.17 -23.75
C LEU A 124 -6.36 -11.85 -22.45
N SER A 125 -5.35 -10.98 -22.53
CA SER A 125 -4.57 -10.57 -21.37
C SER A 125 -5.43 -9.88 -20.30
N GLN A 126 -6.40 -9.08 -20.71
CA GLN A 126 -7.32 -8.37 -19.82
C GLN A 126 -8.33 -9.30 -19.16
N GLN A 127 -8.52 -10.52 -19.67
CA GLN A 127 -9.40 -11.55 -19.10
C GLN A 127 -8.63 -12.71 -18.47
N ALA A 128 -7.29 -12.62 -18.38
CA ALA A 128 -6.43 -13.74 -18.02
C ALA A 128 -6.76 -14.36 -16.65
N GLY A 129 -7.15 -13.55 -15.67
CA GLY A 129 -7.54 -14.06 -14.35
C GLY A 129 -8.80 -14.91 -14.39
N LEU A 130 -9.81 -14.51 -15.17
CA LEU A 130 -11.03 -15.29 -15.37
C LEU A 130 -10.77 -16.60 -16.12
N TYR A 131 -9.91 -16.59 -17.14
CA TYR A 131 -9.50 -17.80 -17.84
C TYR A 131 -8.75 -18.76 -16.93
N THR A 132 -7.86 -18.23 -16.08
CA THR A 132 -7.16 -19.01 -15.06
C THR A 132 -8.15 -19.63 -14.09
N LEU A 133 -9.06 -18.85 -13.50
CA LEU A 133 -10.08 -19.39 -12.58
C LEU A 133 -10.96 -20.46 -13.24
N LYS A 134 -11.30 -20.29 -14.52
CA LYS A 134 -12.07 -21.30 -15.26
C LYS A 134 -11.28 -22.60 -15.44
N ALA A 135 -9.97 -22.52 -15.67
CA ALA A 135 -9.11 -23.69 -15.86
C ALA A 135 -8.91 -24.50 -14.57
N PHE A 136 -8.78 -23.83 -13.42
CA PHE A 136 -8.55 -24.48 -12.12
C PHE A 136 -9.83 -24.76 -11.31
N GLY A 137 -10.96 -24.18 -11.72
CA GLY A 137 -12.27 -24.51 -11.18
C GLY A 137 -12.51 -24.15 -9.71
N ALA A 138 -13.49 -24.84 -9.13
CA ALA A 138 -13.98 -24.60 -7.77
C ALA A 138 -13.04 -25.12 -6.66
N ASP A 139 -12.03 -25.91 -7.02
CA ASP A 139 -11.10 -26.52 -6.06
C ASP A 139 -9.90 -25.63 -5.68
N PHE A 140 -9.69 -24.51 -6.38
CA PHE A 140 -8.61 -23.57 -6.09
C PHE A 140 -8.74 -22.91 -4.69
N GLN A 141 -7.93 -23.34 -3.72
CA GLN A 141 -8.12 -23.00 -2.30
C GLN A 141 -7.70 -21.56 -1.89
N HIS A 142 -7.02 -20.80 -2.75
CA HIS A 142 -6.50 -19.47 -2.39
C HIS A 142 -7.57 -18.37 -2.56
N ARG A 143 -8.40 -18.18 -1.52
CA ARG A 143 -9.56 -17.25 -1.55
C ARG A 143 -9.19 -15.81 -1.92
N HIS A 144 -8.08 -15.28 -1.42
CA HIS A 144 -7.66 -13.91 -1.72
C HIS A 144 -7.16 -13.78 -3.16
N TRP A 145 -6.42 -14.78 -3.69
CA TRP A 145 -6.05 -14.82 -5.11
C TRP A 145 -7.28 -14.95 -6.01
N ARG A 146 -8.29 -15.74 -5.64
CA ARG A 146 -9.55 -15.81 -6.42
C ARG A 146 -10.15 -14.44 -6.67
N GLN A 147 -10.21 -13.63 -5.61
CA GLN A 147 -10.75 -12.30 -5.71
C GLN A 147 -9.83 -11.37 -6.52
N LEU A 148 -8.52 -11.42 -6.28
CA LEU A 148 -7.53 -10.66 -7.05
C LEU A 148 -7.59 -10.98 -8.55
N LEU A 149 -7.67 -12.26 -8.93
CA LEU A 149 -7.78 -12.72 -10.32
C LEU A 149 -9.10 -12.27 -10.98
N THR A 150 -10.19 -12.29 -10.22
CA THR A 150 -11.50 -11.81 -10.69
C THR A 150 -11.47 -10.30 -10.92
N ASP A 151 -10.96 -9.53 -9.97
CA ASP A 151 -10.98 -8.07 -9.99
C ASP A 151 -9.90 -7.47 -10.92
N SER A 152 -8.83 -8.22 -11.20
CA SER A 152 -7.79 -7.88 -12.20
C SER A 152 -8.13 -8.36 -13.62
N SER A 153 -9.42 -8.60 -13.87
CA SER A 153 -9.94 -8.97 -15.18
C SER A 153 -11.10 -8.06 -15.59
N VAL A 154 -11.17 -7.71 -16.88
CA VAL A 154 -12.28 -6.90 -17.42
C VAL A 154 -13.57 -7.72 -17.41
N SER A 155 -14.56 -7.23 -16.68
CA SER A 155 -15.90 -7.80 -16.58
C SER A 155 -16.92 -7.03 -17.44
N LYS A 156 -18.02 -7.68 -17.82
CA LYS A 156 -19.15 -7.04 -18.53
C LYS A 156 -19.79 -5.91 -17.71
N GLN A 157 -19.74 -6.03 -16.39
CA GLN A 157 -20.18 -5.00 -15.45
C GLN A 157 -18.95 -4.52 -14.67
N PRO A 158 -18.37 -3.36 -15.03
CA PRO A 158 -17.18 -2.87 -14.36
C PRO A 158 -17.52 -2.50 -12.91
N LYS A 159 -16.74 -3.06 -11.97
CA LYS A 159 -16.81 -2.68 -10.56
C LYS A 159 -16.15 -1.32 -10.35
N SER A 160 -16.66 -0.54 -9.41
CA SER A 160 -15.96 0.67 -8.96
C SER A 160 -14.62 0.32 -8.32
N THR A 161 -13.72 1.29 -8.22
CA THR A 161 -12.38 1.12 -7.64
C THR A 161 -12.44 0.58 -6.21
N THR A 162 -13.38 1.10 -5.42
CA THR A 162 -13.66 0.69 -4.04
C THR A 162 -14.37 -0.66 -3.90
N GLN A 163 -14.95 -1.19 -4.97
CA GLN A 163 -15.57 -2.53 -5.00
C GLN A 163 -14.58 -3.63 -5.39
N ARG A 164 -13.35 -3.27 -5.80
CA ARG A 164 -12.28 -4.18 -6.18
C ARG A 164 -11.27 -4.33 -5.05
N VAL A 165 -10.49 -5.40 -5.09
CA VAL A 165 -9.23 -5.49 -4.32
C VAL A 165 -8.32 -4.31 -4.71
N PRO A 166 -7.70 -3.58 -3.76
CA PRO A 166 -6.91 -2.37 -4.03
C PRO A 166 -5.87 -2.49 -5.15
N TYR A 167 -5.15 -3.61 -5.17
CA TYR A 167 -4.03 -3.82 -6.07
C TYR A 167 -4.44 -4.35 -7.46
N ALA A 168 -5.73 -4.66 -7.67
CA ALA A 168 -6.20 -5.18 -8.95
C ALA A 168 -5.98 -4.20 -10.11
N ALA A 169 -6.16 -2.90 -9.85
CA ALA A 169 -5.94 -1.85 -10.83
C ALA A 169 -4.46 -1.73 -11.22
N ALA A 170 -3.53 -1.94 -10.28
CA ALA A 170 -2.10 -1.97 -10.57
C ALA A 170 -1.72 -3.15 -11.48
N LEU A 171 -2.27 -4.35 -11.22
CA LEU A 171 -2.07 -5.52 -12.09
C LEU A 171 -2.57 -5.27 -13.50
N MET A 172 -3.77 -4.70 -13.65
CA MET A 172 -4.32 -4.35 -14.97
C MET A 172 -3.47 -3.29 -15.67
N PHE A 173 -3.04 -2.25 -14.95
CA PHE A 173 -2.18 -1.20 -15.48
C PHE A 173 -0.85 -1.76 -15.99
N CYS A 174 -0.17 -2.58 -15.18
CA CYS A 174 1.07 -3.24 -15.58
C CYS A 174 0.86 -4.20 -16.74
N ASN A 175 -0.29 -4.89 -16.81
CA ASN A 175 -0.65 -5.75 -17.93
C ASN A 175 -0.74 -4.95 -19.23
N ASP A 176 -1.56 -3.90 -19.27
CA ASP A 176 -1.77 -3.09 -20.47
C ASP A 176 -0.49 -2.39 -20.92
N LEU A 177 0.31 -1.89 -19.97
CA LEU A 177 1.58 -1.24 -20.23
C LEU A 177 2.61 -2.23 -20.77
N SER A 178 2.74 -3.42 -20.16
CA SER A 178 3.68 -4.45 -20.59
C SER A 178 3.42 -4.92 -22.01
N LEU A 179 2.15 -5.10 -22.41
CA LEU A 179 1.79 -5.49 -23.77
C LEU A 179 2.26 -4.46 -24.81
N GLN A 180 2.12 -3.17 -24.50
CA GLN A 180 2.53 -2.11 -25.42
C GLN A 180 4.05 -2.06 -25.63
N ILE A 181 4.84 -2.44 -24.63
CA ILE A 181 6.31 -2.36 -24.67
C ILE A 181 6.99 -3.72 -24.94
N THR A 182 6.23 -4.80 -25.16
CA THR A 182 6.79 -6.13 -25.44
C THR A 182 6.95 -6.36 -26.94
N PRO A 183 8.17 -6.58 -27.46
CA PRO A 183 8.37 -6.99 -28.84
C PRO A 183 7.69 -8.33 -29.16
N GLY A 184 7.00 -8.40 -30.30
CA GLY A 184 6.39 -9.62 -30.81
C GLY A 184 5.05 -9.40 -31.51
N LEU A 185 4.13 -8.66 -30.87
CA LEU A 185 2.79 -8.43 -31.41
C LEU A 185 2.70 -7.22 -32.35
N THR A 186 3.60 -6.24 -32.23
CA THR A 186 3.56 -5.01 -33.03
C THR A 186 4.83 -4.86 -33.87
N LYS A 187 4.68 -4.37 -35.11
CA LYS A 187 5.82 -4.04 -35.98
C LYS A 187 6.70 -2.92 -35.39
N THR A 188 6.09 -1.97 -34.66
CA THR A 188 6.79 -0.87 -33.99
C THR A 188 6.35 -0.82 -32.52
N VAL A 189 7.28 -1.12 -31.61
CA VAL A 189 7.04 -1.13 -30.17
C VAL A 189 7.50 0.21 -29.59
N PRO A 190 6.60 1.02 -28.99
CA PRO A 190 7.01 2.26 -28.34
C PRO A 190 7.89 1.98 -27.12
N GLY A 191 8.66 2.99 -26.73
CA GLY A 191 9.33 2.96 -25.43
C GLY A 191 8.44 3.30 -24.26
N LEU A 192 8.87 2.86 -23.08
CA LEU A 192 8.16 3.12 -21.84
C LEU A 192 7.99 4.64 -21.62
N GLU A 193 9.01 5.44 -21.94
CA GLU A 193 8.98 6.89 -21.84
C GLU A 193 7.81 7.51 -22.64
N LEU A 194 7.59 7.03 -23.86
CA LEU A 194 6.52 7.53 -24.73
C LEU A 194 5.15 7.11 -24.21
N VAL A 195 5.02 5.86 -23.76
CA VAL A 195 3.74 5.35 -23.25
C VAL A 195 3.36 6.06 -21.94
N ILE A 196 4.31 6.24 -21.02
CA ILE A 196 4.06 6.97 -19.77
C ILE A 196 3.69 8.42 -20.06
N GLN A 197 4.40 9.11 -20.96
CA GLN A 197 4.07 10.47 -21.36
C GLN A 197 2.65 10.55 -21.95
N GLN A 198 2.26 9.61 -22.81
CA GLN A 198 0.92 9.53 -23.36
C GLN A 198 -0.15 9.33 -22.27
N LEU A 199 0.09 8.43 -21.32
CA LEU A 199 -0.83 8.17 -20.20
C LEU A 199 -0.96 9.36 -19.26
N MET A 200 0.11 10.15 -19.06
CA MET A 200 0.06 11.38 -18.27
C MET A 200 -0.79 12.46 -18.95
N HIS A 201 -0.67 12.60 -20.27
CA HIS A 201 -1.42 13.61 -21.04
C HIS A 201 -2.88 13.20 -21.35
N LYS A 202 -3.11 11.92 -21.67
CA LYS A 202 -4.42 11.38 -22.09
C LYS A 202 -4.74 10.07 -21.37
N PRO A 203 -4.95 10.09 -20.04
CA PRO A 203 -5.37 8.90 -19.30
C PRO A 203 -6.83 8.57 -19.63
N ALA A 204 -7.17 7.28 -19.71
CA ALA A 204 -8.56 6.84 -19.83
C ALA A 204 -9.31 6.92 -18.48
N ASN A 205 -8.59 6.82 -17.36
CA ASN A 205 -9.15 6.92 -16.01
C ASN A 205 -8.14 7.51 -15.00
N PRO A 206 -8.58 7.94 -13.81
CA PRO A 206 -7.69 8.50 -12.78
C PRO A 206 -6.60 7.53 -12.30
N GLU A 207 -6.89 6.22 -12.23
CA GLU A 207 -5.95 5.18 -11.79
C GLU A 207 -4.74 5.11 -12.73
N GLN A 208 -4.95 5.18 -14.04
CA GLN A 208 -3.87 5.20 -15.03
C GLN A 208 -2.95 6.40 -14.84
N ARG A 209 -3.52 7.60 -14.58
CA ARG A 209 -2.72 8.80 -14.30
C ARG A 209 -1.94 8.64 -13.00
N HIS A 210 -2.58 8.09 -11.95
CA HIS A 210 -1.92 7.85 -10.67
C HIS A 210 -0.72 6.92 -10.85
N PHE A 211 -0.89 5.73 -11.42
CA PHE A 211 0.19 4.76 -11.59
C PHE A 211 1.28 5.24 -12.58
N ALA A 212 0.91 5.92 -13.66
CA ALA A 212 1.89 6.54 -14.56
C ALA A 212 2.71 7.61 -13.82
N GLY A 213 2.07 8.41 -12.96
CA GLY A 213 2.74 9.39 -12.11
C GLY A 213 3.70 8.74 -11.11
N GLN A 214 3.32 7.61 -10.49
CA GLN A 214 4.21 6.86 -9.59
C GLN A 214 5.44 6.32 -10.33
N LEU A 215 5.27 5.74 -11.52
CA LEU A 215 6.40 5.27 -12.33
C LEU A 215 7.31 6.44 -12.75
N ALA A 216 6.73 7.58 -13.12
CA ALA A 216 7.49 8.77 -13.51
C ALA A 216 8.38 9.31 -12.37
N LYS A 217 7.98 9.14 -11.09
CA LYS A 217 8.81 9.53 -9.93
C LYS A 217 10.10 8.73 -9.78
N LEU A 218 10.17 7.52 -10.35
CA LEU A 218 11.40 6.72 -10.38
C LEU A 218 12.43 7.23 -11.40
N GLY A 219 12.09 8.33 -12.08
CA GLY A 219 13.04 9.09 -12.87
C GLY A 219 13.48 8.38 -14.13
N ARG A 220 14.61 8.84 -14.65
CA ARG A 220 15.11 8.44 -15.96
C ARG A 220 15.73 7.06 -15.95
N THR A 221 16.16 6.60 -14.77
CA THR A 221 16.72 5.26 -14.59
C THR A 221 15.71 4.18 -14.98
N LEU A 222 14.44 4.30 -14.56
CA LEU A 222 13.39 3.36 -14.99
C LEU A 222 13.10 3.44 -16.50
N LEU A 223 13.03 4.66 -17.04
CA LEU A 223 12.55 4.91 -18.39
C LEU A 223 13.59 4.57 -19.47
N LEU A 224 14.88 4.74 -19.16
CA LEU A 224 15.96 4.72 -20.16
C LEU A 224 16.95 3.56 -19.99
N ALA A 225 17.01 2.88 -18.83
CA ALA A 225 17.93 1.76 -18.66
C ALA A 225 17.70 0.67 -19.71
N GLY A 226 18.77 0.22 -20.36
CA GLY A 226 18.71 -0.80 -21.41
C GLY A 226 18.22 -0.30 -22.76
N ARG A 227 17.93 0.99 -22.92
CA ARG A 227 17.53 1.56 -24.21
C ARG A 227 18.74 1.77 -25.11
N PHE A 228 18.59 1.39 -26.37
CA PHE A 228 19.51 1.87 -27.40
C PHE A 228 19.12 3.29 -27.82
N CYS A 229 20.12 4.10 -28.14
CA CYS A 229 19.94 5.41 -28.77
C CYS A 229 20.84 5.51 -30.01
N SER A 230 20.45 6.36 -30.95
CA SER A 230 21.31 6.76 -32.07
C SER A 230 21.50 8.26 -32.05
N ASP A 231 22.71 8.72 -32.36
CA ASP A 231 22.97 10.15 -32.56
C ASP A 231 22.59 10.62 -33.97
N THR A 232 22.88 11.88 -34.30
CA THR A 232 22.63 12.47 -35.62
C THR A 232 23.53 11.91 -36.73
N ILE A 233 24.66 11.29 -36.38
CA ILE A 233 25.67 10.77 -37.31
C ILE A 233 25.44 9.26 -37.58
N GLY A 234 24.58 8.62 -36.79
CA GLY A 234 24.19 7.21 -36.91
C GLY A 234 24.96 6.27 -35.99
N GLU A 235 25.78 6.79 -35.08
CA GLU A 235 26.37 5.99 -34.01
C GLU A 235 25.28 5.51 -33.05
N VAL A 236 25.33 4.24 -32.69
CA VAL A 236 24.36 3.61 -31.79
C VAL A 236 25.03 3.36 -30.45
N ALA A 237 24.38 3.69 -29.35
CA ALA A 237 24.86 3.38 -28.01
C ALA A 237 23.78 2.69 -27.18
N LEU A 238 24.21 1.88 -26.21
CA LEU A 238 23.35 1.27 -25.19
C LEU A 238 23.44 2.07 -23.90
N ILE A 239 22.31 2.57 -23.41
CA ILE A 239 22.20 3.32 -22.15
C ILE A 239 22.26 2.34 -20.97
N ILE A 240 23.18 2.58 -20.04
CA ILE A 240 23.40 1.73 -18.86
C ILE A 240 22.93 2.45 -17.59
N THR A 241 23.26 3.74 -17.48
CA THR A 241 22.85 4.61 -16.38
C THR A 241 22.30 5.90 -16.94
N ALA A 242 21.25 6.42 -16.30
CA ALA A 242 20.61 7.69 -16.69
C ALA A 242 20.78 8.78 -15.63
N GLU A 243 21.13 8.40 -14.39
CA GLU A 243 21.29 9.29 -13.24
C GLU A 243 22.55 8.85 -12.46
N PRO A 244 23.38 9.80 -11.98
CA PRO A 244 23.23 11.25 -12.06
C PRO A 244 23.53 11.84 -13.45
N ALA A 245 24.27 11.14 -14.30
CA ALA A 245 24.55 11.53 -15.69
C ALA A 245 24.21 10.37 -16.64
N LEU A 246 23.79 10.70 -17.87
CA LEU A 246 23.47 9.72 -18.89
C LEU A 246 24.76 9.11 -19.44
N SER A 247 24.94 7.80 -19.30
CA SER A 247 26.10 7.11 -19.85
C SER A 247 25.76 5.75 -20.47
N GLY A 248 26.60 5.35 -21.41
CA GLY A 248 26.37 4.15 -22.20
C GLY A 248 27.61 3.63 -22.91
N HIS A 249 27.49 2.45 -23.52
CA HIS A 249 28.54 1.89 -24.37
C HIS A 249 28.18 2.07 -25.84
N ILE A 250 29.13 2.51 -26.66
CA ILE A 250 28.95 2.57 -28.12
C ILE A 250 28.86 1.15 -28.67
N PHE A 251 27.85 0.91 -29.51
CA PHE A 251 27.69 -0.31 -30.28
C PHE A 251 28.35 -0.15 -31.64
N ASP A 252 29.45 -0.86 -31.83
CA ASP A 252 30.12 -0.92 -33.12
C ASP A 252 29.33 -1.83 -34.07
N LEU A 253 28.75 -1.21 -35.10
CA LEU A 253 27.95 -1.88 -36.13
C LEU A 253 28.78 -2.88 -36.95
N THR A 254 30.10 -2.67 -37.08
CA THR A 254 30.98 -3.54 -37.87
C THR A 254 31.35 -4.81 -37.11
N SER A 255 31.83 -4.68 -35.88
CA SER A 255 32.17 -5.83 -35.02
C SER A 255 30.96 -6.46 -34.31
N LYS A 256 29.79 -5.79 -34.34
CA LYS A 256 28.56 -6.17 -33.62
C LYS A 256 28.79 -6.36 -32.12
N LYS A 257 29.68 -5.56 -31.53
CA LYS A 257 30.06 -5.60 -30.11
C LYS A 257 30.00 -4.21 -29.49
N LEU A 258 29.86 -4.16 -28.17
CA LEU A 258 30.04 -2.91 -27.43
C LEU A 258 31.51 -2.60 -27.25
N GLN A 259 31.82 -1.31 -27.30
CA GLN A 259 33.08 -0.82 -26.80
C GLN A 259 33.16 -1.02 -25.28
N PRO A 260 34.34 -1.38 -24.75
CA PRO A 260 34.49 -1.78 -23.35
C PRO A 260 34.36 -0.64 -22.34
N HIS A 261 34.56 0.61 -22.76
CA HIS A 261 34.52 1.78 -21.87
C HIS A 261 33.18 2.51 -22.00
N PRO A 262 32.51 2.85 -20.88
CA PRO A 262 31.32 3.67 -20.93
C PRO A 262 31.71 5.11 -21.28
N ILE A 263 30.86 5.77 -22.07
CA ILE A 263 30.97 7.18 -22.43
C ILE A 263 29.78 7.96 -21.87
N GLU A 264 30.00 9.25 -21.61
CA GLU A 264 28.92 10.18 -21.31
C GLU A 264 28.16 10.51 -22.60
N LEU A 265 26.83 10.44 -22.52
CA LEU A 265 25.93 10.63 -23.65
C LEU A 265 25.24 11.99 -23.51
N THR A 266 25.33 12.84 -24.53
CA THR A 266 24.70 14.16 -24.56
C THR A 266 23.29 14.09 -25.14
N GLU A 267 22.28 14.47 -24.36
CA GLU A 267 20.86 14.29 -24.72
C GLU A 267 20.37 15.03 -25.94
N SER A 268 20.94 16.20 -26.24
CA SER A 268 20.41 17.13 -27.25
C SER A 268 20.35 16.57 -28.67
N SER A 269 21.00 15.44 -28.95
CA SER A 269 21.09 14.81 -30.28
C SER A 269 20.66 13.33 -30.30
N LEU A 270 20.18 12.76 -29.19
CA LEU A 270 19.92 11.32 -29.09
C LEU A 270 18.48 10.96 -29.45
N LYS A 271 18.35 10.12 -30.48
CA LYS A 271 17.09 9.47 -30.83
C LYS A 271 17.01 8.09 -30.16
N LEU A 272 16.08 7.91 -29.24
CA LEU A 272 15.85 6.61 -28.60
C LEU A 272 15.29 5.60 -29.61
N LEU A 273 15.85 4.40 -29.60
CA LEU A 273 15.44 3.27 -30.44
C LEU A 273 14.40 2.40 -29.70
N PRO A 274 13.51 1.70 -30.42
CA PRO A 274 12.48 0.86 -29.82
C PRO A 274 13.08 -0.29 -28.98
N PRO A 275 12.32 -0.86 -28.02
CA PRO A 275 12.72 -2.07 -27.29
C PRO A 275 13.12 -3.22 -28.23
N ARG A 276 14.11 -4.02 -27.83
CA ARG A 276 14.70 -5.05 -28.71
C ARG A 276 14.83 -6.41 -28.04
N LEU A 277 14.73 -7.44 -28.87
CA LEU A 277 15.14 -8.80 -28.52
C LEU A 277 16.63 -8.95 -28.82
N LEU A 278 17.42 -9.40 -27.84
CA LEU A 278 18.87 -9.62 -27.98
C LEU A 278 19.22 -11.12 -27.97
N PRO A 279 20.06 -11.59 -28.92
CA PRO A 279 20.44 -13.00 -29.01
C PRO A 279 21.49 -13.40 -27.97
N SER A 280 22.35 -12.47 -27.55
CA SER A 280 23.34 -12.69 -26.49
C SER A 280 22.84 -12.11 -25.18
N SER A 281 23.10 -12.80 -24.07
CA SER A 281 22.76 -12.36 -22.72
C SER A 281 23.90 -11.66 -21.98
N GLN A 282 25.10 -11.59 -22.56
CA GLN A 282 26.29 -10.96 -21.95
C GLN A 282 26.07 -9.48 -21.62
N TRP A 283 25.13 -8.83 -22.31
CA TRP A 283 24.73 -7.45 -22.11
C TRP A 283 24.15 -7.19 -20.72
N LEU A 284 23.59 -8.22 -20.09
CA LEU A 284 22.99 -8.12 -18.76
C LEU A 284 24.05 -7.84 -17.69
N ASP A 285 25.30 -8.27 -17.89
CA ASP A 285 26.40 -8.05 -16.95
C ASP A 285 26.71 -6.55 -16.76
N LEU A 286 26.37 -5.72 -17.77
CA LEU A 286 26.61 -4.27 -17.74
C LEU A 286 25.70 -3.54 -16.75
N PHE A 287 24.57 -4.15 -16.38
CA PHE A 287 23.57 -3.55 -15.49
C PHE A 287 23.69 -4.06 -14.04
N VAL A 288 24.65 -4.93 -13.76
CA VAL A 288 24.89 -5.44 -12.40
C VAL A 288 25.62 -4.36 -11.59
N THR A 289 24.98 -3.92 -10.52
CA THR A 289 25.53 -2.93 -9.58
C THR A 289 25.92 -3.57 -8.25
N ALA A 290 26.62 -2.84 -7.39
CA ALA A 290 26.77 -3.24 -6.01
C ALA A 290 25.37 -3.40 -5.39
N ALA A 291 25.14 -4.50 -4.66
CA ALA A 291 23.83 -4.78 -4.08
C ALA A 291 23.41 -3.61 -3.17
N ARG A 292 22.18 -3.12 -3.36
CA ARG A 292 21.65 -2.05 -2.53
C ARG A 292 21.36 -2.60 -1.13
N GLU A 293 22.15 -2.18 -0.14
CA GLU A 293 21.81 -2.41 1.27
C GLU A 293 20.61 -1.55 1.63
N GLN A 294 19.46 -2.16 1.90
CA GLN A 294 18.32 -1.44 2.47
C GLN A 294 18.64 -1.13 3.92
N THR A 295 18.99 0.12 4.21
CA THR A 295 19.09 0.63 5.58
C THR A 295 17.67 0.82 6.10
N VAL A 296 17.07 -0.24 6.64
CA VAL A 296 15.82 -0.13 7.39
C VAL A 296 16.19 0.46 8.75
N LEU A 297 15.95 1.76 8.93
CA LEU A 297 16.05 2.36 10.25
C LEU A 297 15.06 1.62 11.17
N PRO A 298 15.50 1.13 12.35
CA PRO A 298 14.61 0.44 13.25
C PRO A 298 13.46 1.38 13.64
N PRO A 299 12.22 0.87 13.73
CA PRO A 299 11.10 1.67 14.21
C PRO A 299 11.39 2.12 15.64
N LEU A 300 11.06 3.38 15.93
CA LEU A 300 11.26 3.96 17.26
C LEU A 300 10.49 3.15 18.31
N ALA A 301 11.17 2.69 19.36
CA ALA A 301 10.49 2.04 20.47
C ALA A 301 9.77 3.07 21.34
N ILE A 302 8.51 2.80 21.70
CA ILE A 302 7.73 3.70 22.57
C ILE A 302 8.39 3.94 23.94
N ALA A 303 9.17 2.96 24.43
CA ALA A 303 9.95 3.09 25.65
C ALA A 303 11.01 4.21 25.58
N GLU A 304 11.52 4.54 24.38
CA GLU A 304 12.46 5.65 24.21
C GLU A 304 11.77 7.00 24.41
N ILE A 305 10.49 7.13 24.04
CA ILE A 305 9.68 8.32 24.33
C ILE A 305 9.41 8.44 25.83
N GLN A 306 9.24 7.32 26.53
CA GLN A 306 9.04 7.30 27.98
C GLN A 306 10.29 7.75 28.77
N GLN A 307 11.49 7.68 28.16
CA GLN A 307 12.73 8.20 28.75
C GLN A 307 12.84 9.74 28.67
N LEU A 308 11.97 10.39 27.90
CA LEU A 308 11.97 11.85 27.76
C LEU A 308 11.36 12.49 29.01
N ASN A 309 12.24 12.97 29.90
CA ASN A 309 11.83 13.65 31.13
C ASN A 309 11.31 15.08 30.82
N PRO A 310 10.05 15.42 31.17
CA PRO A 310 9.50 16.76 30.99
C PRO A 310 10.34 17.85 31.67
N ASN A 311 11.02 17.51 32.77
CA ASN A 311 11.86 18.44 33.52
C ASN A 311 13.22 18.72 32.86
N HIS A 312 13.56 18.05 31.75
CA HIS A 312 14.78 18.36 31.01
C HIS A 312 14.71 19.76 30.38
N PRO A 313 15.84 20.49 30.31
CA PRO A 313 15.87 21.78 29.62
C PRO A 313 15.51 21.61 28.14
N VAL A 314 14.79 22.58 27.58
CA VAL A 314 14.32 22.59 26.17
C VAL A 314 15.44 22.20 25.19
N ARG A 315 16.67 22.68 25.42
CA ARG A 315 17.83 22.34 24.57
C ARG A 315 18.11 20.84 24.50
N LYS A 316 17.97 20.09 25.60
CA LYS A 316 18.14 18.63 25.63
C LYS A 316 16.97 17.92 24.94
N GLN A 317 15.76 18.42 25.11
CA GLN A 317 14.57 17.88 24.44
C GLN A 317 14.66 18.07 22.92
N VAL A 318 15.08 19.25 22.45
CA VAL A 318 15.31 19.54 21.03
C VAL A 318 16.43 18.66 20.46
N ALA A 319 17.57 18.54 21.16
CA ALA A 319 18.68 17.71 20.70
C ALA A 319 18.28 16.22 20.54
N TRP A 320 17.38 15.72 21.39
CA TRP A 320 16.80 14.39 21.25
C TRP A 320 15.85 14.32 20.04
N LEU A 321 14.97 15.31 19.86
CA LEU A 321 14.03 15.36 18.73
C LEU A 321 14.73 15.44 17.37
N GLU A 322 15.87 16.11 17.29
CA GLU A 322 16.73 16.18 16.09
C GLU A 322 17.24 14.79 15.67
N GLN A 323 17.35 13.83 16.60
CA GLN A 323 17.69 12.43 16.29
C GLN A 323 16.50 11.64 15.73
N HIS A 324 15.27 12.19 15.80
CA HIS A 324 14.04 11.54 15.37
C HIS A 324 13.21 12.44 14.41
N PRO A 325 13.61 12.55 13.12
CA PRO A 325 13.01 13.49 12.17
C PRO A 325 11.50 13.32 11.96
N GLN A 326 11.00 12.08 12.06
CA GLN A 326 9.57 11.78 11.89
C GLN A 326 8.73 12.37 13.03
N LEU A 327 9.16 12.22 14.28
CA LEU A 327 8.50 12.86 15.43
C LEU A 327 8.60 14.39 15.37
N SER A 328 9.76 14.90 14.93
CA SER A 328 9.98 16.34 14.71
C SER A 328 8.97 16.92 13.73
N SER A 329 8.70 16.25 12.61
CA SER A 329 7.71 16.70 11.62
C SER A 329 6.29 16.76 12.20
N HIS A 330 5.90 15.76 12.98
CA HIS A 330 4.60 15.72 13.66
C HIS A 330 4.48 16.86 14.69
N LEU A 331 5.53 17.07 15.48
CA LEU A 331 5.58 18.11 16.51
C LEU A 331 5.38 19.51 15.91
N LEU A 332 6.06 19.81 14.80
CA LEU A 332 5.93 21.08 14.08
C LEU A 332 4.50 21.29 13.55
N GLN A 333 3.88 20.24 13.00
CA GLN A 333 2.48 20.29 12.54
C GLN A 333 1.52 20.57 13.70
N GLN A 334 1.67 19.87 14.84
CA GLN A 334 0.82 20.07 16.01
C GLN A 334 1.00 21.46 16.63
N ALA A 335 2.24 21.94 16.71
CA ALA A 335 2.51 23.29 17.17
C ALA A 335 1.87 24.34 16.23
N GLY A 336 1.91 24.12 14.90
CA GLY A 336 1.30 25.01 13.92
C GLY A 336 -0.20 25.20 14.13
N LYS A 337 -0.92 24.11 14.43
CA LYS A 337 -2.35 24.12 14.76
C LYS A 337 -2.70 24.95 16.02
N ARG A 338 -1.75 25.11 16.95
CA ARG A 338 -1.93 25.90 18.19
C ARG A 338 -1.75 27.40 17.97
N THR A 339 -1.20 27.82 16.84
CA THR A 339 -1.08 29.24 16.53
C THR A 339 -2.43 29.80 16.05
N ARG A 340 -2.85 30.96 16.56
CA ARG A 340 -4.14 31.60 16.19
C ARG A 340 -4.31 31.87 14.69
N LYS A 341 -3.21 31.88 13.92
CA LYS A 341 -3.19 32.12 12.47
C LYS A 341 -2.84 30.86 11.65
N GLY A 342 -2.66 29.70 12.27
CA GLY A 342 -2.21 28.49 11.59
C GLY A 342 -0.85 28.67 10.88
N LEU A 343 0.03 29.49 11.45
CA LEU A 343 1.35 29.75 10.88
C LEU A 343 2.20 28.47 10.94
N GLN A 344 2.91 28.19 9.85
CA GLN A 344 3.88 27.11 9.82
C GLN A 344 5.03 27.43 10.78
N ILE A 345 5.33 26.48 11.65
CA ILE A 345 6.47 26.56 12.56
C ILE A 345 7.56 25.68 11.97
N GLU A 346 8.74 26.26 11.76
CA GLU A 346 9.90 25.56 11.18
C GLU A 346 10.93 25.17 12.25
N SER A 347 10.87 25.79 13.43
CA SER A 347 11.85 25.60 14.51
C SER A 347 11.33 24.69 15.62
N LEU A 348 12.07 23.62 15.92
CA LEU A 348 11.74 22.67 16.99
C LEU A 348 11.76 23.32 18.38
N SER A 349 12.67 24.26 18.63
CA SER A 349 12.73 24.96 19.92
C SER A 349 11.48 25.82 20.13
N HIS A 350 11.00 26.48 19.09
CA HIS A 350 9.74 27.24 19.12
C HIS A 350 8.54 26.30 19.31
N ALA A 351 8.50 25.16 18.62
CA ALA A 351 7.42 24.19 18.75
C ALA A 351 7.34 23.59 20.17
N VAL A 352 8.48 23.20 20.75
CA VAL A 352 8.55 22.71 22.14
C VAL A 352 8.07 23.80 23.13
N ALA A 353 8.49 25.05 22.94
CA ALA A 353 8.07 26.15 23.80
C ALA A 353 6.55 26.44 23.70
N LEU A 354 5.96 26.34 22.51
CA LEU A 354 4.52 26.53 22.29
C LEU A 354 3.67 25.38 22.81
N ILE A 355 4.18 24.14 22.74
CA ILE A 355 3.46 22.97 23.25
C ILE A 355 3.53 22.91 24.78
N GLY A 356 4.67 23.28 25.34
CA GLY A 356 4.97 23.17 26.76
C GLY A 356 5.51 21.79 27.14
N ALA A 357 6.40 21.78 28.13
CA ALA A 357 7.10 20.56 28.55
C ALA A 357 6.15 19.46 29.06
N ASP A 358 5.03 19.83 29.69
CA ASP A 358 4.06 18.89 30.27
C ASP A 358 3.26 18.13 29.20
N GLN A 359 2.96 18.77 28.06
CA GLN A 359 2.17 18.17 26.98
C GLN A 359 3.03 17.49 25.93
N LEU A 360 4.33 17.80 25.89
CA LEU A 360 5.26 17.26 24.91
C LEU A 360 5.25 15.72 24.85
N PRO A 361 5.36 14.96 25.97
CA PRO A 361 5.35 13.50 25.90
C PRO A 361 4.08 12.94 25.25
N GLN A 362 2.93 13.56 25.50
CA GLN A 362 1.64 13.11 24.97
C GLN A 362 1.59 13.31 23.44
N ILE A 363 2.02 14.48 22.95
CA ILE A 363 2.13 14.76 21.51
C ILE A 363 3.12 13.81 20.82
N LEU A 364 4.24 13.48 21.48
CA LEU A 364 5.20 12.53 20.91
C LEU A 364 4.63 11.11 20.82
N ARG A 365 3.79 10.69 21.77
CA ARG A 365 3.08 9.40 21.70
C ARG A 365 2.05 9.36 20.57
N GLN A 366 1.38 10.49 20.29
CA GLN A 366 0.51 10.61 19.11
C GLN A 366 1.32 10.49 17.81
N GLY A 367 2.46 11.19 17.74
CA GLY A 367 3.38 11.08 16.60
C GLY A 367 3.88 9.65 16.40
N TRP A 368 4.16 8.93 17.50
CA TRP A 368 4.53 7.52 17.45
C TRP A 368 3.39 6.64 16.92
N LEU A 369 2.16 6.78 17.41
CA LEU A 369 1.02 6.02 16.89
C LEU A 369 0.82 6.27 15.39
N GLN A 370 0.87 7.54 14.96
CA GLN A 370 0.76 7.89 13.54
C GLN A 370 1.88 7.26 12.71
N GLN A 371 3.11 7.22 13.23
CA GLN A 371 4.24 6.54 12.60
C GLN A 371 3.97 5.03 12.47
N GLN A 372 3.50 4.36 13.54
CA GLN A 372 3.17 2.93 13.49
C GLN A 372 2.08 2.64 12.44
N SER A 373 1.05 3.48 12.37
CA SER A 373 0.00 3.39 11.33
C SER A 373 0.57 3.58 9.92
N GLN A 374 1.49 4.54 9.72
CA GLN A 374 2.16 4.74 8.43
C GLN A 374 3.02 3.54 8.03
N LEU A 375 3.72 2.92 8.98
CA LEU A 375 4.54 1.73 8.74
C LEU A 375 3.70 0.51 8.31
N CYS A 376 2.41 0.47 8.62
CA CYS A 376 1.51 -0.60 8.16
C CYS A 376 1.29 -0.59 6.64
N ARG A 377 1.50 0.57 5.98
CA ARG A 377 1.40 0.78 4.52
C ARG A 377 0.09 0.23 3.93
N GLN A 378 -1.03 0.49 4.61
CA GLN A 378 -2.36 0.05 4.19
C GLN A 378 -2.85 0.84 2.97
N PRO A 379 -3.45 0.20 1.95
CA PRO A 379 -3.97 0.89 0.76
C PRO A 379 -5.16 1.83 1.09
N TYR A 380 -5.86 1.55 2.20
CA TYR A 380 -6.96 2.36 2.69
C TYR A 380 -6.57 3.21 3.90
N GLN A 381 -5.33 3.70 3.96
CA GLN A 381 -4.85 4.51 5.08
C GLN A 381 -5.77 5.70 5.40
N SER A 382 -6.26 6.40 4.37
CA SER A 382 -7.20 7.51 4.53
C SER A 382 -8.52 7.09 5.19
N TRP A 383 -9.02 5.89 4.88
CA TRP A 383 -10.22 5.35 5.52
C TRP A 383 -9.97 5.06 7.01
N PHE A 384 -8.85 4.41 7.35
CA PHE A 384 -8.50 4.15 8.75
C PHE A 384 -8.27 5.45 9.55
N SER A 385 -7.64 6.47 8.94
CA SER A 385 -7.48 7.77 9.59
C SER A 385 -8.81 8.47 9.85
N GLN A 386 -9.80 8.32 8.98
CA GLN A 386 -11.14 8.88 9.22
C GLN A 386 -11.93 8.06 10.26
N LEU A 387 -11.73 6.74 10.33
CA LEU A 387 -12.27 5.91 11.40
C LEU A 387 -11.71 6.36 12.76
N GLU A 388 -10.40 6.54 12.85
CA GLU A 388 -9.70 7.04 14.04
C GLU A 388 -10.22 8.42 14.46
N LEU A 389 -10.33 9.35 13.50
CA LEU A 389 -10.87 10.69 13.74
C LEU A 389 -12.32 10.63 14.24
N CYS A 390 -13.17 9.80 13.63
CA CYS A 390 -14.56 9.68 14.04
C CYS A 390 -14.68 9.13 15.47
N LEU A 391 -13.87 8.12 15.80
CA LEU A 391 -13.85 7.50 17.11
C LEU A 391 -13.34 8.44 18.20
N ALA A 392 -12.25 9.17 17.94
CA ALA A 392 -11.72 10.19 18.86
C ALA A 392 -12.78 11.27 19.17
N ASN A 393 -13.45 11.77 18.13
CA ASN A 393 -14.51 12.77 18.29
C ASN A 393 -15.75 12.22 19.00
N ALA A 394 -16.10 10.95 18.80
CA ALA A 394 -17.21 10.32 19.53
C ALA A 394 -16.94 10.25 21.02
N TRP A 395 -15.75 9.81 21.42
CA TRP A 395 -15.39 9.78 22.85
C TRP A 395 -15.19 11.15 23.44
N GLN A 396 -14.61 12.09 22.70
CA GLN A 396 -14.49 13.47 23.17
C GLN A 396 -15.86 14.12 23.38
N LEU A 397 -16.80 13.90 22.45
CA LEU A 397 -18.17 14.41 22.57
C LEU A 397 -18.87 13.87 23.82
N LEU A 398 -18.73 12.58 24.12
CA LEU A 398 -19.26 11.98 25.34
C LEU A 398 -18.57 12.53 26.59
N ALA A 399 -17.24 12.65 26.57
CA ALA A 399 -16.42 13.15 27.67
C ALA A 399 -16.74 14.62 28.04
N GLU A 400 -17.06 15.45 27.05
CA GLU A 400 -17.46 16.85 27.25
C GLU A 400 -18.79 17.00 28.01
N HIS A 401 -19.60 15.94 28.05
CA HIS A 401 -20.95 15.93 28.65
C HIS A 401 -21.07 15.04 29.90
N THR A 402 -19.96 14.55 30.44
CA THR A 402 -19.93 13.77 31.68
C THR A 402 -18.97 14.40 32.70
N ASN A 403 -19.31 14.27 33.98
CA ASN A 403 -18.40 14.59 35.08
C ASN A 403 -17.82 13.34 35.75
N SER A 404 -18.27 12.15 35.34
CA SER A 404 -17.93 10.88 35.99
C SER A 404 -16.51 10.40 35.63
N VAL A 405 -16.04 10.77 34.43
CA VAL A 405 -14.68 10.48 33.92
C VAL A 405 -14.12 11.66 33.15
N VAL A 406 -12.80 11.81 33.13
CA VAL A 406 -12.10 12.87 32.38
C VAL A 406 -11.32 12.25 31.23
N LEU A 407 -11.62 12.67 30.01
CA LEU A 407 -10.86 12.31 28.80
C LEU A 407 -10.57 13.60 28.02
N SER A 408 -9.29 13.99 27.96
CA SER A 408 -8.88 15.13 27.14
C SER A 408 -9.00 14.81 25.65
N ALA A 409 -9.06 15.82 24.78
CA ALA A 409 -9.07 15.63 23.33
C ALA A 409 -7.86 14.80 22.86
N THR A 410 -6.68 15.13 23.40
CA THR A 410 -5.41 14.45 23.09
C THR A 410 -5.43 12.98 23.55
N ASP A 411 -6.02 12.68 24.71
CA ASP A 411 -6.17 11.29 25.19
C ASP A 411 -7.21 10.52 24.37
N ALA A 412 -8.28 11.18 23.91
CA ALA A 412 -9.26 10.56 23.02
C ALA A 412 -8.64 10.17 21.68
N GLU A 413 -7.79 11.03 21.11
CA GLU A 413 -7.00 10.72 19.90
C GLU A 413 -6.02 9.56 20.14
N LEU A 414 -5.28 9.55 21.26
CA LEU A 414 -4.39 8.44 21.62
C LEU A 414 -5.16 7.13 21.76
N LEU A 415 -6.27 7.15 22.49
CA LEU A 415 -7.14 5.99 22.68
C LEU A 415 -7.65 5.50 21.32
N ALA A 416 -8.06 6.41 20.42
CA ALA A 416 -8.60 6.03 19.12
C ALA A 416 -7.53 5.38 18.24
N GLY A 417 -6.33 5.95 18.22
CA GLY A 417 -5.18 5.36 17.56
C GLY A 417 -4.85 3.96 18.09
N CYS A 418 -4.93 3.74 19.42
CA CYS A 418 -4.73 2.40 20.00
C CYS A 418 -5.78 1.37 19.56
N PHE A 419 -7.01 1.79 19.29
CA PHE A 419 -8.06 0.91 18.75
C PHE A 419 -7.90 0.65 17.26
N VAL A 420 -7.54 1.67 16.48
CA VAL A 420 -7.43 1.53 15.02
C VAL A 420 -6.13 0.85 14.60
N LEU A 421 -5.04 0.99 15.36
CA LEU A 421 -3.73 0.42 15.02
C LEU A 421 -3.77 -1.11 14.82
N PRO A 422 -4.36 -1.94 15.70
CA PRO A 422 -4.46 -3.38 15.45
C PRO A 422 -5.25 -3.74 14.18
N LEU A 423 -6.24 -2.92 13.79
CA LEU A 423 -6.96 -3.13 12.52
C LEU A 423 -6.04 -2.84 11.32
N GLN A 424 -5.20 -1.82 11.41
CA GLN A 424 -4.21 -1.47 10.38
C GLN A 424 -3.04 -2.46 10.33
N GLN A 425 -2.70 -3.12 11.43
CA GLN A 425 -1.65 -4.14 11.47
C GLN A 425 -2.10 -5.47 10.86
N ASP A 426 -3.41 -5.72 10.76
CA ASP A 426 -3.92 -6.94 10.15
C ASP A 426 -3.76 -6.91 8.62
N GLU A 427 -2.98 -7.86 8.11
CA GLU A 427 -2.62 -7.91 6.69
C GLU A 427 -3.83 -8.19 5.78
N ARG A 428 -4.89 -8.82 6.31
CA ARG A 428 -6.09 -9.15 5.52
C ARG A 428 -6.79 -7.89 5.03
N CYS A 429 -6.74 -6.79 5.79
CA CYS A 429 -7.30 -5.50 5.42
C CYS A 429 -6.80 -4.98 4.06
N ARG A 430 -5.56 -5.35 3.68
CA ARG A 430 -4.96 -4.94 2.40
C ARG A 430 -5.71 -5.50 1.18
N TYR A 431 -6.49 -6.55 1.36
CA TYR A 431 -7.17 -7.27 0.28
C TYR A 431 -8.69 -7.15 0.29
N LEU A 432 -9.27 -6.46 1.28
CA LEU A 432 -10.72 -6.36 1.42
C LEU A 432 -11.26 -5.11 0.71
N PRO A 433 -12.24 -5.24 -0.22
CA PRO A 433 -12.89 -4.07 -0.81
C PRO A 433 -13.55 -3.17 0.23
N LEU A 434 -13.60 -1.89 -0.09
CA LEU A 434 -14.16 -0.85 0.77
C LEU A 434 -15.68 -0.67 0.59
N GLN A 435 -16.21 -0.83 -0.62
CA GLN A 435 -17.64 -0.64 -0.89
C GLN A 435 -18.43 -1.95 -0.86
N ALA A 436 -19.71 -1.82 -0.47
CA ALA A 436 -20.68 -2.90 -0.54
C ALA A 436 -20.94 -3.34 -2.00
N THR A 437 -21.28 -4.61 -2.15
CA THR A 437 -21.95 -5.13 -3.36
C THR A 437 -23.46 -5.12 -3.12
N LEU A 438 -24.28 -5.15 -4.19
CA LEU A 438 -25.74 -4.98 -4.16
C LEU A 438 -26.47 -5.67 -2.99
N ASP A 439 -25.98 -6.83 -2.52
CA ASP A 439 -26.61 -7.63 -1.46
C ASP A 439 -25.73 -7.89 -0.21
N LYS A 440 -24.54 -7.29 -0.10
CA LYS A 440 -23.59 -7.58 1.00
C LYS A 440 -22.91 -6.33 1.54
N PRO A 441 -22.76 -6.20 2.88
CA PRO A 441 -21.99 -5.11 3.46
C PRO A 441 -20.55 -5.12 2.96
N SER A 442 -19.88 -3.97 3.07
CA SER A 442 -18.47 -3.85 2.73
C SER A 442 -17.64 -4.91 3.46
N PRO A 443 -16.79 -5.68 2.77
CA PRO A 443 -15.93 -6.68 3.40
C PRO A 443 -14.98 -6.08 4.44
N LEU A 444 -14.37 -4.92 4.17
CA LEU A 444 -13.47 -4.25 5.12
C LEU A 444 -14.22 -3.78 6.38
N LEU A 445 -15.43 -3.25 6.20
CA LEU A 445 -16.31 -2.84 7.29
C LEU A 445 -16.72 -4.04 8.14
N GLN A 446 -17.21 -5.11 7.51
CA GLN A 446 -17.60 -6.33 8.19
C GLN A 446 -16.42 -6.93 8.96
N PHE A 447 -15.24 -6.94 8.36
CA PHE A 447 -14.03 -7.42 9.01
C PHE A 447 -13.66 -6.58 10.22
N SER A 448 -13.66 -5.25 10.08
CA SER A 448 -13.37 -4.31 11.17
C SER A 448 -14.33 -4.51 12.34
N TYR A 449 -15.63 -4.65 12.05
CA TYR A 449 -16.65 -4.98 13.05
C TYR A 449 -16.38 -6.32 13.75
N GLN A 450 -16.05 -7.37 12.99
CA GLN A 450 -15.74 -8.70 13.56
C GLN A 450 -14.49 -8.66 14.45
N MET A 451 -13.44 -7.97 14.02
CA MET A 451 -12.25 -7.75 14.83
C MET A 451 -12.60 -7.01 16.12
N CYS A 452 -13.37 -5.92 16.02
CA CYS A 452 -13.73 -5.08 17.15
C CYS A 452 -14.72 -5.73 18.11
N TRP A 453 -15.63 -6.62 17.70
CA TRP A 453 -16.64 -7.16 18.64
C TRP A 453 -16.55 -8.66 18.90
N GLN A 454 -15.93 -9.43 18.00
CA GLN A 454 -15.98 -10.90 18.05
C GLN A 454 -14.63 -11.54 18.33
N GLN A 455 -13.52 -10.94 17.90
CA GLN A 455 -12.18 -11.52 18.06
C GLN A 455 -11.66 -11.37 19.48
N THR A 456 -11.46 -12.49 20.18
CA THR A 456 -11.11 -12.54 21.62
C THR A 456 -9.82 -11.77 21.96
N ASP A 457 -8.82 -11.79 21.08
CA ASP A 457 -7.52 -11.18 21.34
C ASP A 457 -7.49 -9.66 21.15
N TYR A 458 -8.42 -9.09 20.40
CA TYR A 458 -8.37 -7.68 20.03
C TYR A 458 -8.44 -6.73 21.25
N PRO A 459 -9.33 -6.89 22.25
CA PRO A 459 -9.36 -6.03 23.43
C PRO A 459 -8.05 -6.10 24.23
N ARG A 460 -7.39 -7.26 24.25
CA ARG A 460 -6.08 -7.45 24.91
C ARG A 460 -4.99 -6.66 24.18
N GLN A 461 -4.95 -6.72 22.85
CA GLN A 461 -3.98 -5.94 22.04
C GLN A 461 -4.19 -4.43 22.20
N VAL A 462 -5.45 -3.98 22.20
CA VAL A 462 -5.79 -2.58 22.43
C VAL A 462 -5.38 -2.16 23.84
N SER A 463 -5.74 -2.91 24.88
CA SER A 463 -5.38 -2.62 26.27
C SER A 463 -3.86 -2.51 26.47
N GLN A 464 -3.08 -3.41 25.87
CA GLN A 464 -1.62 -3.34 25.85
C GLN A 464 -1.10 -2.07 25.16
N SER A 465 -1.71 -1.68 24.04
CA SER A 465 -1.35 -0.45 23.33
C SER A 465 -1.67 0.80 24.17
N VAL A 466 -2.83 0.83 24.83
CA VAL A 466 -3.25 1.89 25.76
C VAL A 466 -2.28 2.01 26.94
N ALA A 467 -1.82 0.88 27.49
CA ALA A 467 -0.81 0.84 28.53
C ALA A 467 0.55 1.38 28.04
N ALA A 468 0.96 0.99 26.84
CA ALA A 468 2.23 1.40 26.25
C ALA A 468 2.29 2.92 26.01
N VAL A 469 1.18 3.54 25.59
CA VAL A 469 1.06 5.01 25.45
C VAL A 469 0.84 5.73 26.80
N GLY A 470 0.88 5.00 27.91
CA GLY A 470 0.86 5.57 29.26
C GLY A 470 -0.47 6.22 29.64
N LEU A 471 -1.59 5.77 29.07
CA LEU A 471 -2.91 6.19 29.52
C LEU A 471 -3.24 5.55 30.88
N PRO A 472 -4.01 6.24 31.76
CA PRO A 472 -4.41 5.72 33.07
C PRO A 472 -5.02 4.32 33.02
N MET A 473 -4.81 3.54 34.10
CA MET A 473 -5.27 2.13 34.21
C MET A 473 -6.77 1.97 33.90
N MET A 474 -7.60 2.95 34.27
CA MET A 474 -9.04 2.90 33.98
C MET A 474 -9.37 2.78 32.48
N TRP A 475 -8.56 3.39 31.60
CA TRP A 475 -8.72 3.28 30.16
C TRP A 475 -8.21 1.95 29.62
N GLN A 476 -7.17 1.39 30.25
CA GLN A 476 -6.66 0.05 29.92
C GLN A 476 -7.69 -1.03 30.23
N ASP A 477 -8.32 -0.95 31.41
CA ASP A 477 -9.40 -1.84 31.82
C ASP A 477 -10.66 -1.63 30.98
N GLY A 478 -11.01 -0.36 30.73
CA GLY A 478 -12.12 -0.01 29.84
C GLY A 478 -11.95 -0.64 28.45
N ALA A 479 -10.76 -0.52 27.86
CA ALA A 479 -10.44 -1.09 26.56
C ALA A 479 -10.38 -2.64 26.56
N LEU A 480 -10.03 -3.26 27.68
CA LEU A 480 -10.05 -4.72 27.81
C LEU A 480 -11.47 -5.28 27.91
N TYR A 481 -12.38 -4.54 28.57
CA TYR A 481 -13.69 -5.05 28.96
C TYR A 481 -14.90 -4.39 28.28
N TYR A 482 -14.73 -3.41 27.37
CA TYR A 482 -15.84 -2.67 26.71
C TYR A 482 -16.92 -3.54 26.07
N ARG A 483 -16.61 -4.77 25.67
CA ARG A 483 -17.58 -5.68 25.05
C ARG A 483 -18.52 -6.34 26.05
N GLN A 484 -18.11 -6.43 27.31
CA GLN A 484 -18.92 -7.07 28.32
C GLN A 484 -20.08 -6.12 28.68
N LEU A 485 -21.24 -6.67 29.04
CA LEU A 485 -22.38 -5.88 29.51
C LEU A 485 -22.13 -5.39 30.94
N VAL A 486 -22.25 -4.08 31.16
CA VAL A 486 -22.36 -3.52 32.52
C VAL A 486 -23.84 -3.54 32.85
N GLU A 487 -24.20 -4.08 34.02
CA GLU A 487 -25.59 -4.04 34.49
C GLU A 487 -25.93 -2.64 35.02
N ILE A 488 -27.22 -2.31 35.08
CA ILE A 488 -27.64 -1.04 35.68
C ILE A 488 -27.48 -1.17 37.19
N GLN A 489 -26.72 -0.25 37.78
CA GLN A 489 -26.37 -0.25 39.20
C GLN A 489 -26.55 1.16 39.77
N ASN A 490 -26.67 1.28 41.10
CA ASN A 490 -26.83 2.59 41.72
C ASN A 490 -25.52 3.38 41.77
N ASN A 491 -24.37 2.70 41.84
CA ASN A 491 -23.04 3.30 41.90
C ASN A 491 -22.13 2.63 40.88
N TYR A 492 -21.42 3.41 40.08
CA TYR A 492 -20.46 2.91 39.09
C TYR A 492 -19.03 3.29 39.49
N THR A 493 -18.09 2.38 39.25
CA THR A 493 -16.67 2.69 39.35
C THR A 493 -16.21 3.45 38.11
N GLN A 494 -15.12 4.22 38.21
CA GLN A 494 -14.53 4.92 37.06
C GLN A 494 -14.18 3.96 35.90
N GLN A 495 -13.79 2.71 36.21
CA GLN A 495 -13.54 1.67 35.21
C GLN A 495 -14.82 1.28 34.46
N GLN A 496 -15.95 1.12 35.17
CA GLN A 496 -17.25 0.83 34.55
C GLN A 496 -17.74 2.00 33.70
N CYS A 497 -17.54 3.25 34.16
CA CYS A 497 -17.82 4.45 33.37
C CYS A 497 -16.96 4.51 32.10
N ALA A 498 -15.64 4.32 32.21
CA ALA A 498 -14.73 4.31 31.06
C ALA A 498 -15.11 3.22 30.04
N ARG A 499 -15.47 2.04 30.52
CA ARG A 499 -15.96 0.92 29.70
C ARG A 499 -17.24 1.28 28.92
N LEU A 500 -18.22 1.88 29.59
CA LEU A 500 -19.47 2.33 28.96
C LEU A 500 -19.23 3.46 27.96
N LEU A 501 -18.34 4.40 28.27
CA LEU A 501 -17.96 5.48 27.35
C LEU A 501 -17.30 4.92 26.08
N ILE A 502 -16.37 3.98 26.22
CA ILE A 502 -15.72 3.31 25.09
C ILE A 502 -16.74 2.58 24.23
N ALA A 503 -17.59 1.75 24.84
CA ALA A 503 -18.61 0.98 24.14
C ALA A 503 -19.60 1.87 23.40
N LEU A 504 -20.10 2.92 24.05
CA LEU A 504 -21.07 3.85 23.47
C LEU A 504 -20.46 4.64 22.31
N GLY A 505 -19.23 5.15 22.46
CA GLY A 505 -18.55 5.88 21.39
C GLY A 505 -18.26 5.02 20.16
N TRP A 506 -17.97 3.73 20.33
CA TRP A 506 -17.91 2.79 19.22
C TRP A 506 -19.27 2.65 18.52
N MET A 507 -20.36 2.45 19.27
CA MET A 507 -21.71 2.35 18.68
C MET A 507 -22.10 3.63 17.92
N MET A 508 -21.72 4.81 18.43
CA MET A 508 -21.91 6.08 17.72
C MET A 508 -21.09 6.13 16.42
N THR A 509 -19.82 5.72 16.50
CA THR A 509 -18.91 5.69 15.36
C THR A 509 -19.42 4.75 14.28
N GLU A 510 -19.89 3.56 14.63
CA GLU A 510 -20.47 2.62 13.67
C GLU A 510 -21.72 3.20 12.98
N ALA A 511 -22.63 3.81 13.75
CA ALA A 511 -23.83 4.40 13.19
C ALA A 511 -23.52 5.56 12.21
N VAL A 512 -22.54 6.43 12.52
CA VAL A 512 -22.18 7.58 11.67
C VAL A 512 -21.25 7.19 10.52
N PHE A 513 -20.21 6.40 10.80
CA PHE A 513 -19.12 6.13 9.87
C PHE A 513 -19.40 4.92 8.96
N PHE A 514 -20.01 3.86 9.50
CA PHE A 514 -20.38 2.69 8.70
C PHE A 514 -21.78 2.82 8.10
N GLY A 515 -22.62 3.72 8.63
CA GLY A 515 -24.01 3.87 8.21
C GLY A 515 -24.88 2.66 8.59
N VAL A 516 -24.46 1.88 9.58
CA VAL A 516 -25.14 0.66 10.01
C VAL A 516 -25.28 0.65 11.52
N ASN A 517 -26.48 0.36 12.03
CA ASN A 517 -26.70 -0.03 13.41
C ASN A 517 -26.99 -1.53 13.45
N VAL A 518 -25.94 -2.34 13.68
CA VAL A 518 -26.00 -3.81 13.52
C VAL A 518 -26.93 -4.45 14.56
N LYS A 519 -27.07 -3.86 15.74
CA LYS A 519 -27.88 -4.39 16.86
C LYS A 519 -28.59 -3.28 17.64
N PRO A 520 -29.72 -2.75 17.11
CA PRO A 520 -30.41 -1.60 17.70
C PRO A 520 -30.80 -1.81 19.17
N GLU A 521 -31.24 -3.01 19.56
CA GLU A 521 -31.62 -3.35 20.93
C GLU A 521 -30.44 -3.27 21.92
N ILE A 522 -29.24 -3.74 21.50
CA ILE A 522 -28.04 -3.66 22.33
C ILE A 522 -27.58 -2.21 22.47
N THR A 523 -27.66 -1.44 21.38
CA THR A 523 -27.35 -0.01 21.39
C THR A 523 -28.28 0.75 22.31
N GLU A 524 -29.59 0.48 22.27
CA GLU A 524 -30.55 1.15 23.14
C GLU A 524 -30.30 0.83 24.62
N ASN A 525 -30.05 -0.45 24.96
CA ASN A 525 -29.76 -0.86 26.33
C ASN A 525 -28.45 -0.26 26.85
N THR A 526 -27.41 -0.27 26.02
CA THR A 526 -26.10 0.32 26.36
C THR A 526 -26.21 1.83 26.51
N TYR A 527 -26.97 2.50 25.64
CA TYR A 527 -27.21 3.93 25.73
C TYR A 527 -27.98 4.31 27.00
N LYS A 528 -29.06 3.59 27.34
CA LYS A 528 -29.80 3.80 28.59
C LYS A 528 -28.92 3.66 29.82
N ASN A 529 -28.07 2.63 29.86
CA ASN A 529 -27.16 2.41 30.98
C ASN A 529 -26.04 3.47 31.03
N ALA A 530 -25.38 3.73 29.90
CA ALA A 530 -24.34 4.75 29.81
C ALA A 530 -24.85 6.14 30.21
N ARG A 531 -26.08 6.50 29.83
CA ARG A 531 -26.70 7.76 30.26
C ARG A 531 -26.79 7.88 31.77
N HIS A 532 -27.14 6.80 32.46
CA HIS A 532 -27.22 6.76 33.92
C HIS A 532 -25.82 6.75 34.56
N ALA A 533 -24.88 5.95 34.05
CA ALA A 533 -23.54 5.80 34.62
C ALA A 533 -22.59 6.98 34.39
N LEU A 534 -22.81 7.74 33.31
CA LEU A 534 -21.98 8.87 32.89
C LEU A 534 -22.67 10.22 33.10
N ASP A 535 -23.86 10.24 33.71
CA ASP A 535 -24.64 11.48 33.93
C ASP A 535 -24.89 12.28 32.64
N LEU A 536 -25.09 11.60 31.51
CA LEU A 536 -25.24 12.26 30.20
C LEU A 536 -26.59 13.00 30.11
N PRO A 537 -26.68 14.11 29.35
CA PRO A 537 -27.93 14.82 29.11
C PRO A 537 -28.97 13.94 28.44
N LEU A 538 -30.25 14.29 28.62
CA LEU A 538 -31.43 13.60 28.08
C LEU A 538 -31.62 13.83 26.57
N PHE A 539 -30.55 13.82 25.78
CA PHE A 539 -30.66 13.88 24.33
C PHE A 539 -31.15 12.54 23.78
N PRO A 540 -31.98 12.53 22.73
CA PRO A 540 -32.28 11.31 22.01
C PRO A 540 -31.04 10.84 21.22
N TRP A 541 -30.95 9.52 20.97
CA TRP A 541 -29.80 8.92 20.28
C TRP A 541 -29.46 9.59 18.94
N HIS A 542 -30.46 9.95 18.14
CA HIS A 542 -30.24 10.60 16.84
C HIS A 542 -29.56 11.97 16.95
N GLU A 543 -29.78 12.71 18.05
CA GLU A 543 -29.15 14.01 18.26
C GLU A 543 -27.65 13.86 18.53
N TRP A 544 -27.25 12.86 19.31
CA TRP A 544 -25.84 12.51 19.49
C TRP A 544 -25.15 12.15 18.16
N LEU A 545 -25.83 11.38 17.30
CA LEU A 545 -25.29 11.04 15.98
C LEU A 545 -25.16 12.27 15.08
N GLN A 546 -26.12 13.19 15.12
CA GLN A 546 -26.07 14.43 14.35
C GLN A 546 -24.92 15.35 14.81
N GLN A 547 -24.73 15.49 16.13
CA GLN A 547 -23.61 16.26 16.68
C GLN A 547 -22.26 15.63 16.28
N LEU A 548 -22.14 14.29 16.35
CA LEU A 548 -20.93 13.60 15.91
C LEU A 548 -20.67 13.80 14.41
N SER A 549 -21.70 13.64 13.56
CA SER A 549 -21.58 13.83 12.11
C SER A 549 -21.11 15.25 11.76
N ALA A 550 -21.67 16.27 12.42
CA ALA A 550 -21.28 17.67 12.23
C ALA A 550 -19.83 17.95 12.65
N ARG A 551 -19.32 17.26 13.68
CA ARG A 551 -17.97 17.41 14.21
C ARG A 551 -16.90 16.73 13.34
N CYS A 552 -17.19 15.51 12.86
CA CYS A 552 -16.20 14.69 12.17
C CYS A 552 -16.05 15.03 10.69
N GLY A 553 -17.14 15.45 10.02
CA GLY A 553 -17.14 15.62 8.56
C GLY A 553 -16.80 14.34 7.78
N CYS A 554 -16.90 13.17 8.42
CA CYS A 554 -16.65 11.87 7.79
C CYS A 554 -17.92 11.42 7.05
N TYR A 555 -17.80 11.09 5.75
CA TYR A 555 -18.92 10.66 4.92
C TYR A 555 -18.62 9.32 4.24
N TYR A 556 -19.54 8.35 4.33
CA TYR A 556 -19.44 7.06 3.64
C TYR A 556 -20.24 7.06 2.32
N PRO A 557 -19.76 6.43 1.23
CA PRO A 557 -18.42 5.87 1.08
C PRO A 557 -17.39 6.98 0.83
N ILE A 558 -16.29 6.89 1.56
CA ILE A 558 -15.12 7.75 1.39
C ILE A 558 -14.48 7.34 0.07
N GLN A 559 -14.34 8.28 -0.87
CA GLN A 559 -13.46 8.05 -2.00
C GLN A 559 -12.05 7.90 -1.44
N PRO A 560 -11.31 6.82 -1.75
CA PRO A 560 -9.88 6.82 -1.49
C PRO A 560 -9.31 8.05 -2.19
N GLY A 561 -8.61 8.91 -1.44
CA GLY A 561 -7.77 9.94 -2.05
C GLY A 561 -6.72 9.21 -2.87
N MET A 562 -7.00 9.04 -4.17
CA MET A 562 -6.06 8.54 -5.17
C MET A 562 -5.20 9.68 -5.69
#